data_AF-A0A8S9JD10-F1
#
_entry.id   AF-A0A8S9JD10-F1
#
_cell.length_a   1.000
_cell.length_b   1.000
_cell.length_c   1.000
_cell.angle_alpha   90.00
_cell.angle_beta   90.00
_cell.angle_gamma   90.00
#
_symmetry.space_group_name_H-M   'P 1'
#
loop_
_entity.id
_entity.type
_entity.pdbx_description
1 polymer ?
#
loop_
_entity_poly.entity_id
_entity_poly.type
_entity_poly.pdbx_seq_one_letter_code
_entity_poly.pdbx_strand_id
1 'polypeptide(L)' 'MSSSEAFPVVQEIMLEFRAGKMSLQGTRVVPDARKGLVRIARGSLLVVYFKTTLNHS' A
#
# COMPACT_ATOMS: atom_id res chain seq x y z
N MET A 1 -20.63 -4.82 -1.87
CA MET A 1 -19.64 -5.84 -2.26
C MET A 1 -18.27 -5.23 -2.10
N SER A 2 -17.51 -5.66 -1.09
CA SER A 2 -16.15 -5.15 -0.84
C SER A 2 -15.25 -5.72 -1.92
N SER A 3 -14.73 -4.87 -2.80
CA SER A 3 -13.71 -5.22 -3.80
C SER A 3 -12.38 -5.49 -3.09
N SER A 4 -12.31 -6.62 -2.38
CA SER A 4 -11.07 -7.38 -2.29
C SER A 4 -10.78 -7.89 -3.71
N GLU A 5 -10.25 -7.01 -4.57
CA GLU A 5 -9.57 -7.46 -5.77
C GLU A 5 -8.50 -8.44 -5.30
N ALA A 6 -8.73 -9.71 -5.63
CA ALA A 6 -7.78 -10.77 -5.38
C ALA A 6 -6.47 -10.33 -6.03
N PHE A 7 -5.46 -10.09 -5.20
CA PHE A 7 -4.12 -9.81 -5.69
C PHE A 7 -3.74 -10.93 -6.67
N PRO A 8 -3.17 -10.61 -7.84
CA PRO A 8 -2.48 -11.66 -8.60
C PRO A 8 -1.50 -12.28 -7.63
N VAL A 9 -1.58 -13.60 -7.44
CA VAL A 9 -0.83 -14.39 -6.43
C VAL A 9 0.51 -13.72 -6.17
N VAL A 10 0.60 -12.96 -5.08
CA VAL A 10 1.83 -12.23 -4.76
C VAL A 10 2.80 -13.31 -4.32
N GLN A 11 3.72 -13.66 -5.22
CA GLN A 11 4.60 -14.82 -5.04
C GLN A 11 5.61 -14.55 -3.92
N GLU A 12 6.02 -13.28 -3.71
CA GLU A 12 7.01 -12.90 -2.70
C GLU A 12 6.94 -11.40 -2.33
N ILE A 13 6.95 -11.09 -1.02
CA ILE A 13 7.16 -9.74 -0.51
C ILE A 13 8.67 -9.49 -0.46
N MET A 14 9.16 -8.52 -1.23
CA MET A 14 10.59 -8.19 -1.28
C MET A 14 10.98 -7.15 -0.22
N LEU A 15 10.05 -6.27 0.17
CA LEU A 15 10.28 -5.26 1.21
C LEU A 15 8.96 -4.93 1.93
N GLU A 16 9.02 -4.83 3.26
CA GLU A 16 7.92 -4.39 4.10
C GLU A 16 8.43 -3.41 5.17
N PHE A 17 7.76 -2.26 5.33
CA PHE A 17 8.08 -1.30 6.40
C PHE A 17 6.86 -0.47 6.83
N ARG A 18 6.93 0.07 8.04
CA ARG A 18 5.89 0.94 8.61
C ARG A 18 6.09 2.38 8.15
N ALA A 19 5.07 2.96 7.52
CA ALA A 19 5.04 4.38 7.17
C ALA A 19 3.59 4.85 7.08
N GLY A 20 3.35 6.14 7.39
CA GLY A 20 2.05 6.79 7.21
C GLY A 20 1.78 7.16 5.76
N LYS A 21 0.51 7.43 5.43
CA LYS A 21 0.10 7.97 4.12
C LYS A 21 -0.08 9.48 4.22
N MET A 22 0.23 10.19 3.15
CA MET A 22 -0.12 11.60 3.00
C MET A 22 -0.95 11.79 1.73
N SER A 23 -1.81 12.80 1.69
CA SER A 23 -2.56 13.20 0.50
C SER A 23 -2.34 14.68 0.21
N LEU A 24 -2.48 15.07 -1.06
CA LEU A 24 -2.46 16.47 -1.47
C LEU A 24 -3.88 17.02 -1.46
N GLN A 25 -4.11 18.10 -0.71
CA GLN A 25 -5.36 18.85 -0.68
C GLN A 25 -5.08 20.27 -1.21
N GLY A 26 -5.42 20.53 -2.48
CA GLY A 26 -4.99 21.73 -3.18
C GLY A 26 -3.46 21.76 -3.30
N THR A 27 -2.81 22.67 -2.58
CA THR A 27 -1.33 22.78 -2.51
C THR A 27 -0.74 22.27 -1.20
N ARG A 28 -1.56 21.78 -0.27
CA ARG A 28 -1.11 21.33 1.06
C ARG A 28 -0.99 19.81 1.12
N VAL A 29 0.09 19.32 1.70
CA VAL A 29 0.26 17.91 2.05
C VAL A 29 -0.36 17.67 3.42
N VAL A 30 -1.30 16.74 3.51
CA VAL A 30 -2.04 16.42 4.73
C VAL A 30 -1.75 14.97 5.15
N PRO A 31 -1.26 14.72 6.38
CA PRO A 31 -0.99 13.37 6.85
C PRO A 31 -2.29 12.64 7.21
N ASP A 32 -2.35 11.36 6.90
CA ASP A 32 -3.34 10.43 7.44
C ASP A 32 -2.83 9.90 8.78
N ALA A 33 -3.62 10.09 9.85
CA ALA A 33 -3.24 9.72 11.21
C ALA A 33 -3.22 8.20 11.46
N ARG A 34 -3.73 7.39 10.52
CA ARG A 34 -3.76 5.93 10.67
C ARG A 34 -2.39 5.32 10.45
N LYS A 35 -2.08 4.27 11.23
CA LYS A 35 -0.86 3.47 11.04
C LYS A 35 -0.89 2.81 9.65
N GLY A 36 0.18 2.98 8.90
CA GLY A 36 0.31 2.38 7.58
C GLY A 36 1.36 1.27 7.50
N LEU A 37 1.22 0.43 6.48
CA LEU A 37 2.16 -0.61 6.10
C LEU A 37 2.40 -0.53 4.60
N VAL A 38 3.66 -0.38 4.22
CA VAL A 38 4.10 -0.32 2.83
C VAL A 38 4.70 -1.66 2.45
N ARG A 39 4.30 -2.20 1.31
CA ARG A 39 4.84 -3.44 0.74
C ARG A 39 5.28 -3.23 -0.70
N ILE A 40 6.45 -3.76 -1.01
CA ILE A 40 6.94 -3.97 -2.36
C ILE A 40 6.98 -5.47 -2.60
N ALA A 41 6.32 -5.92 -3.67
CA ALA A 41 6.20 -7.35 -3.95
C ALA A 41 6.40 -7.66 -5.44
N ARG A 42 6.92 -8.85 -5.71
CA ARG A 42 7.14 -9.33 -7.08
C ARG A 42 5.88 -10.04 -7.59
N GLY A 43 5.40 -9.58 -8.74
CA GLY A 43 4.36 -10.23 -9.52
C GLY A 43 4.88 -11.32 -10.46
N SER A 44 3.94 -12.07 -11.04
CA SER A 44 4.22 -13.16 -11.97
C SER A 44 4.86 -12.73 -13.31
N LEU A 45 4.72 -11.46 -13.71
CA LEU A 45 5.21 -10.94 -15.00
C LEU A 45 6.27 -9.84 -14.85
N LEU A 46 7.25 -10.00 -13.94
CA LEU A 46 8.29 -9.00 -13.62
C LEU A 46 7.73 -7.62 -13.18
N VAL A 47 6.43 -7.56 -12.87
CA VAL A 47 5.78 -6.36 -12.36
C VAL A 47 6.09 -6.21 -10.88
N VAL A 48 6.48 -5.01 -10.47
CA VAL A 48 6.65 -4.64 -9.06
C VAL A 48 5.39 -3.92 -8.59
N TYR A 49 4.78 -4.43 -7.53
CA TYR A 49 3.61 -3.80 -6.92
C TYR A 49 4.02 -2.96 -5.71
N PHE A 50 3.55 -1.72 -5.67
CA PHE A 50 3.66 -0.84 -4.51
C PHE A 50 2.28 -0.63 -3.89
N LYS A 51 2.13 -1.01 -2.61
CA LYS A 51 0.86 -0.84 -1.88
C LYS A 51 1.08 -0.20 -0.53
N THR A 52 0.24 0.79 -0.23
CA THR A 52 0.06 1.34 1.12
C THR A 52 -1.28 0.89 1.69
N THR A 53 -1.28 0.18 2.82
CA THR A 53 -2.51 -0.12 3.57
C THR A 53 -2.55 0.75 4.81
N LEU A 54 -3.72 1.32 5.12
CA LEU A 54 -3.98 2.00 6.40
C LEU A 54 -4.82 1.08 7.27
N ASN A 55 -4.39 0.86 8.50
CA ASN A 55 -5.11 0.02 9.44
C ASN A 55 -6.19 0.85 10.16
N HIS A 56 -7.37 0.27 10.36
CA HIS A 56 -8.36 0.82 11.29
C HIS A 56 -7.86 0.58 12.72
N SER A 57 -7.97 1.61 13.56
CA SER A 57 -7.70 1.58 14.99
C SER A 57 -8.76 0.81 15.75
#